data_AF-A0A8J8WC51-F1
#
_entry.id   AF-A0A8J8WC51-F1
#
_cell.length_a   1.000
_cell.length_b   1.000
_cell.length_c   1.000
_cell.angle_alpha   90.00
_cell.angle_beta   90.00
_cell.angle_gamma   90.00
#
_symmetry.space_group_name_H-M   'P 1'
#
loop_
_entity.id
_entity.type
_entity.pdbx_description
1 polymer ?
#
loop_
_entity_poly.entity_id
_entity_poly.type
_entity_poly.pdbx_seq_one_letter_code
_entity_poly.pdbx_strand_id
1 'polypeptide(L)'
;MTDQLLDDVKALLEKDFGDDRILKQIRRACENNEVISNFERNYVKKLAEKYLGRKSEITAPVEKPVVPDVILPETPSVQKIQTIQSPSPKTSSTSKNSKIMLGIGGLALVVIIAVAVSFGGILDVTRDGTPDVVKTPTNTVADSLTIQTDFSSYSTKDIISINGISDTTGSVNLSIENQNGELIWSEQLSLKSDGRYSTLAIAGGSGWENSGTYTIKVDNGVETKSSAFSFTK
;
A
#
# COMPACT_ATOMS: atom_id res chain seq x y z
N MET A 1 30.59 15.21 -9.49
CA MET A 1 29.21 14.98 -10.00
C MET A 1 28.14 15.30 -8.95
N THR A 2 28.41 15.13 -7.66
CA THR A 2 27.52 15.53 -6.55
C THR A 2 27.33 17.04 -6.41
N ASP A 3 28.33 17.82 -6.83
CA ASP A 3 28.32 19.28 -6.72
C ASP A 3 27.17 19.90 -7.51
N GLN A 4 26.86 19.30 -8.67
CA GLN A 4 25.83 19.84 -9.54
C GLN A 4 24.42 19.75 -8.96
N LEU A 5 24.14 18.65 -8.23
CA LEU A 5 22.88 18.41 -7.54
C LEU A 5 22.76 19.33 -6.31
N LEU A 6 23.84 19.50 -5.55
CA LEU A 6 23.86 20.38 -4.38
C LEU A 6 23.55 21.83 -4.75
N ASP A 7 24.11 22.32 -5.85
CA ASP A 7 23.84 23.68 -6.34
C ASP A 7 22.38 23.87 -6.76
N ASP A 8 21.79 22.89 -7.46
CA ASP A 8 20.37 22.92 -7.83
C ASP A 8 19.47 22.95 -6.60
N VAL A 9 19.75 22.12 -5.59
CA VAL A 9 18.99 22.11 -4.34
C VAL A 9 19.07 23.46 -3.62
N LYS A 10 20.25 24.09 -3.57
CA LYS A 10 20.41 25.42 -2.94
C LYS A 10 19.60 26.48 -3.67
N ALA A 11 19.66 26.51 -5.01
CA ALA A 11 18.91 27.46 -5.81
C ALA A 11 17.39 27.26 -5.72
N LEU A 12 16.94 26.02 -5.61
CA LEU A 12 15.52 25.69 -5.39
C LEU A 12 15.03 26.15 -4.01
N LEU A 13 15.83 25.94 -2.97
CA LEU A 13 15.50 26.41 -1.61
C LEU A 13 15.47 27.93 -1.50
N GLU A 14 16.42 28.62 -2.15
CA GLU A 14 16.48 30.09 -2.13
C GLU A 14 15.25 30.72 -2.80
N LYS A 15 14.72 30.08 -3.85
CA LYS A 15 13.57 30.56 -4.61
C LYS A 15 12.23 29.98 -4.14
N ASP A 16 12.23 29.21 -3.04
CA ASP A 16 11.06 28.53 -2.47
C ASP A 16 10.32 27.63 -3.48
N PHE A 17 11.09 26.88 -4.29
CA PHE A 17 10.56 25.99 -5.32
C PHE A 17 10.65 24.52 -4.91
N GLY A 18 9.51 23.94 -4.52
CA GLY A 18 9.38 22.54 -4.17
C GLY A 18 9.00 22.35 -2.70
N ASP A 19 9.21 21.15 -2.19
CA ASP A 19 9.02 20.81 -0.80
C ASP A 19 10.31 21.10 -0.03
N ASP A 20 10.27 22.14 0.79
CA ASP A 20 11.40 22.59 1.61
C ASP A 20 11.94 21.49 2.54
N ARG A 21 11.09 20.59 3.06
CA ARG A 21 11.54 19.48 3.92
C ARG A 21 12.37 18.48 3.12
N ILE A 22 11.89 18.11 1.92
CA ILE A 22 12.59 17.18 1.04
C ILE A 22 13.90 17.81 0.56
N LEU A 23 13.87 19.06 0.09
CA LEU A 23 15.07 19.74 -0.40
C LEU A 23 16.11 19.95 0.70
N LYS A 24 15.71 20.28 1.93
CA LYS A 24 16.63 20.36 3.09
C LYS A 24 17.26 19.01 3.41
N GLN A 25 16.49 17.92 3.35
CA GLN A 25 17.01 16.58 3.56
C GLN A 25 18.05 16.22 2.50
N ILE A 26 17.74 16.44 1.22
CA ILE A 26 18.66 16.16 0.11
C ILE A 26 19.93 17.01 0.23
N ARG A 27 19.80 18.30 0.60
CA ARG A 27 20.96 19.18 0.84
C ARG A 27 21.87 18.61 1.93
N ARG A 28 21.29 18.22 3.07
CA ARG A 28 22.04 17.61 4.20
C ARG A 28 22.72 16.31 3.77
N ALA A 29 22.05 15.47 2.98
CA ALA A 29 22.64 14.25 2.45
C ALA A 29 23.81 14.55 1.49
N CYS A 30 23.65 15.51 0.58
CA CYS A 30 24.73 15.98 -0.30
C CYS A 30 25.95 16.48 0.47
N GLU A 31 25.74 17.33 1.49
CA GLU A 31 26.80 17.96 2.30
C GLU A 31 27.59 16.93 3.14
N ASN A 32 26.95 15.85 3.53
CA ASN A 32 27.57 14.77 4.31
C ASN A 32 28.04 13.59 3.44
N ASN A 33 28.04 13.74 2.11
CA ASN A 33 28.38 12.66 1.16
C ASN A 33 27.53 11.38 1.37
N GLU A 34 26.30 11.52 1.83
CA GLU A 34 25.36 10.41 2.01
C GLU A 34 24.77 9.97 0.65
N VAL A 35 24.29 8.72 0.60
CA VAL A 35 23.67 8.18 -0.61
C VAL A 35 22.28 8.78 -0.79
N ILE A 36 22.10 9.50 -1.89
CA ILE A 36 20.81 10.06 -2.29
C ILE A 36 20.10 9.06 -3.20
N SER A 37 18.81 8.83 -2.94
CA SER A 37 18.00 7.91 -3.72
C SER A 37 17.79 8.41 -5.16
N ASN A 38 17.51 7.49 -6.07
CA ASN A 38 17.18 7.85 -7.46
C ASN A 38 15.92 8.72 -7.55
N PHE A 39 14.98 8.53 -6.62
CA PHE A 39 13.76 9.33 -6.52
C PHE A 39 14.09 10.80 -6.21
N GLU A 40 14.91 11.04 -5.19
CA GLU A 40 15.34 12.39 -4.78
C GLU A 40 16.12 13.11 -5.88
N ARG A 41 17.02 12.39 -6.59
CA ARG A 41 17.75 12.97 -7.73
C ARG A 41 16.80 13.39 -8.86
N ASN A 42 15.81 12.55 -9.18
CA ASN A 42 14.83 12.86 -10.21
C ASN A 42 13.89 14.01 -9.79
N TYR A 43 13.54 14.06 -8.50
CA TYR A 43 12.75 15.14 -7.93
C TYR A 43 13.43 16.50 -8.13
N VAL A 44 14.69 16.63 -7.72
CA VAL A 44 15.48 17.85 -7.90
C VAL A 44 15.67 18.17 -9.38
N LYS A 45 15.95 17.17 -10.22
CA LYS A 45 16.12 17.35 -11.67
C LYS A 45 14.89 17.98 -12.31
N LYS A 46 13.69 17.45 -12.03
CA LYS A 46 12.42 17.99 -12.56
C LYS A 46 12.16 19.42 -12.09
N LEU A 47 12.48 19.73 -10.83
CA LEU A 47 12.33 21.09 -10.30
C LEU A 47 13.33 22.06 -10.95
N ALA A 48 14.58 21.65 -11.11
CA ALA A 48 15.61 22.45 -11.76
C ALA A 48 15.29 22.71 -13.23
N GLU A 49 14.79 21.71 -13.97
CA GLU A 49 14.31 21.86 -15.34
C GLU A 49 13.15 22.86 -15.43
N LYS A 50 12.20 22.77 -14.49
CA LYS A 50 10.99 23.60 -14.50
C LYS A 50 11.21 25.05 -14.07
N TYR A 51 12.03 25.27 -13.05
CA TYR A 51 12.14 26.56 -12.37
C TYR A 51 13.51 27.24 -12.53
N LEU A 52 14.56 26.46 -12.76
CA LEU A 52 15.93 26.98 -12.95
C LEU A 52 16.35 26.99 -14.42
N GLY A 53 15.52 26.47 -15.33
CA GLY A 53 15.76 26.49 -16.77
C GLY A 53 16.96 25.64 -17.21
N ARG A 54 17.44 24.72 -16.36
CA ARG A 54 18.53 23.81 -16.75
C ARG A 54 18.01 22.79 -17.76
N LYS A 55 18.62 22.78 -18.94
CA LYS A 55 18.39 21.76 -19.96
C LYS A 55 19.36 20.60 -19.73
N SER A 56 18.85 19.36 -19.72
CA SER A 56 19.63 18.14 -19.47
C SER A 56 20.87 18.10 -20.39
N GLU A 57 22.07 18.13 -19.82
CA GLU A 57 23.30 17.77 -20.53
C GLU A 57 23.32 16.25 -20.68
N ILE A 58 22.71 15.79 -21.76
CA ILE A 58 22.85 14.40 -22.24
C ILE A 58 24.16 14.37 -22.99
N THR A 59 25.10 13.58 -22.48
CA THR A 59 26.36 13.21 -23.14
C THR A 59 26.12 12.92 -24.62
N ALA A 60 26.88 13.58 -25.48
CA ALA A 60 26.81 13.43 -26.94
C ALA A 60 26.93 11.95 -27.37
N PRO A 61 26.26 11.52 -28.44
CA PRO A 61 26.41 10.16 -28.97
C PRO A 61 27.80 10.01 -29.58
N VAL A 62 28.50 8.95 -29.14
CA VAL A 62 29.79 8.50 -29.66
C VAL A 62 29.72 8.28 -31.17
N GLU A 63 30.74 8.79 -31.85
CA GLU A 63 31.05 8.66 -33.28
C GLU A 63 30.97 7.23 -33.79
N LYS A 64 30.36 7.06 -34.97
CA LYS A 64 30.26 5.79 -35.71
C LYS A 64 31.57 5.47 -36.45
N PRO A 65 32.07 4.22 -36.41
CA PRO A 65 32.94 3.70 -37.45
C PRO A 65 32.11 3.15 -38.63
N VAL A 66 32.46 3.62 -39.83
CA VAL A 66 31.99 3.23 -41.16
C VAL A 66 32.49 1.83 -41.55
N VAL A 67 31.65 0.90 -42.04
CA VAL A 67 31.79 0.09 -43.30
C VAL A 67 30.51 -0.77 -43.59
N PRO A 68 30.26 -1.35 -44.79
CA PRO A 68 29.09 -1.01 -45.62
C PRO A 68 28.10 -2.16 -45.98
N ASP A 69 26.92 -1.73 -46.46
CA ASP A 69 25.93 -2.31 -47.39
C ASP A 69 25.54 -3.80 -47.34
N VAL A 70 24.36 -4.08 -46.78
CA VAL A 70 23.44 -5.13 -47.28
C VAL A 70 21.97 -4.66 -47.19
N ILE A 71 21.50 -4.11 -48.32
CA ILE A 71 20.18 -4.20 -49.00
C ILE A 71 18.87 -4.35 -48.16
N LEU A 72 18.08 -3.25 -48.22
CA LEU A 72 16.61 -2.99 -48.20
C LEU A 72 15.58 -4.16 -48.17
N PRO A 73 14.37 -3.97 -47.59
CA PRO A 73 13.29 -3.18 -48.25
C PRO A 73 12.60 -2.09 -47.38
N GLU A 74 12.15 -1.01 -48.04
CA GLU A 74 11.32 0.11 -47.53
C GLU A 74 9.82 -0.25 -47.55
N THR A 75 8.98 0.12 -46.56
CA THR A 75 8.14 1.35 -46.46
C THR A 75 6.94 1.02 -45.51
N PRO A 76 6.07 1.95 -45.06
CA PRO A 76 6.18 3.40 -44.90
C PRO A 76 5.85 3.90 -43.46
N SER A 77 6.32 5.12 -43.17
CA SER A 77 5.88 5.97 -42.07
C SER A 77 4.39 6.30 -42.14
N VAL A 78 3.67 6.20 -41.03
CA VAL A 78 2.41 6.94 -40.82
C VAL A 78 2.54 7.83 -39.60
N GLN A 79 2.74 9.11 -39.89
CA GLN A 79 2.43 10.20 -38.97
C GLN A 79 0.91 10.34 -38.89
N LYS A 80 0.35 10.40 -37.67
CA LYS A 80 -0.86 11.20 -37.44
C LYS A 80 -0.90 11.72 -36.01
N ILE A 81 -0.52 12.98 -35.89
CA ILE A 81 -0.93 13.87 -34.80
C ILE A 81 -2.42 14.16 -35.01
N GLN A 82 -3.24 13.97 -33.97
CA GLN A 82 -4.53 14.64 -33.85
C GLN A 82 -4.66 15.25 -32.45
N THR A 83 -4.56 16.58 -32.42
CA THR A 83 -5.08 17.46 -31.38
C THR A 83 -6.61 17.43 -31.42
N ILE A 84 -7.30 17.14 -30.30
CA ILE A 84 -8.68 17.62 -30.07
C ILE A 84 -8.86 17.97 -28.58
N GLN A 85 -9.51 19.11 -28.38
CA GLN A 85 -9.74 19.89 -27.17
C GLN A 85 -10.74 19.26 -26.20
N SER A 86 -10.61 19.62 -24.92
CA SER A 86 -11.64 19.46 -23.89
C SER A 86 -12.83 20.39 -24.14
N PRO A 87 -14.07 19.95 -23.82
CA PRO A 87 -15.13 20.86 -23.42
C PRO A 87 -15.53 20.63 -21.95
N SER A 88 -15.47 21.70 -21.15
CA SER A 88 -16.19 21.82 -19.89
C SER A 88 -17.68 22.10 -20.14
N PRO A 89 -18.58 21.64 -19.26
CA PRO A 89 -19.79 22.40 -18.93
C PRO A 89 -19.65 23.10 -17.58
N LYS A 90 -20.16 24.33 -17.54
CA LYS A 90 -20.03 25.33 -16.47
C LYS A 90 -20.95 25.08 -15.27
N THR A 91 -20.45 25.58 -14.14
CA THR A 91 -21.06 25.80 -12.81
C THR A 91 -22.35 26.62 -12.77
N SER A 92 -23.25 26.27 -11.84
CA SER A 92 -23.84 27.16 -10.81
C SER A 92 -24.70 26.27 -9.87
N SER A 93 -24.68 26.39 -8.54
CA SER A 93 -25.06 27.59 -7.78
C SER A 93 -24.57 27.52 -6.32
N THR A 94 -23.89 28.60 -5.94
CA THR A 94 -24.11 29.45 -4.75
C THR A 94 -24.40 28.83 -3.37
N SER A 95 -23.33 28.82 -2.58
CA SER A 95 -23.18 29.12 -1.14
C SER A 95 -24.42 29.47 -0.30
N LYS A 96 -24.54 28.84 0.87
CA LYS A 96 -24.80 29.53 2.15
C LYS A 96 -24.04 28.88 3.31
N ASN A 97 -23.04 29.62 3.76
CA ASN A 97 -22.37 29.62 5.06
C ASN A 97 -23.25 29.10 6.23
N SER A 98 -22.75 28.12 6.99
CA SER A 98 -23.16 27.92 8.38
C SER A 98 -21.94 28.08 9.28
N LYS A 99 -22.14 28.92 10.30
CA LYS A 99 -21.14 29.38 11.24
C LYS A 99 -20.82 28.25 12.23
N ILE A 100 -19.53 28.16 12.55
CA ILE A 100 -19.03 27.57 13.79
C ILE A 100 -19.83 28.14 14.96
N MET A 101 -20.49 27.29 15.72
CA MET A 101 -20.85 27.60 17.10
C MET A 101 -20.45 26.42 17.99
N LEU A 102 -19.51 26.73 18.88
CA LEU A 102 -19.09 25.93 20.02
C LEU A 102 -20.29 25.82 20.99
N GLY A 103 -20.63 24.61 21.42
CA GLY A 103 -21.66 24.37 22.43
C GLY A 103 -21.39 23.06 23.17
N ILE A 104 -20.83 23.18 24.37
CA ILE A 104 -20.55 22.11 25.33
C ILE A 104 -21.91 21.61 25.86
N GLY A 105 -22.18 20.30 25.79
CA GLY A 105 -23.41 19.74 26.34
C GLY A 105 -23.39 18.21 26.26
N GLY A 106 -22.96 17.58 27.35
CA GLY A 106 -22.75 16.14 27.43
C GLY A 106 -24.01 15.31 27.18
N LEU A 107 -23.81 14.22 26.44
CA LEU A 107 -24.62 13.02 26.58
C LEU A 107 -23.64 11.85 26.53
N ALA A 108 -23.37 11.26 27.69
CA ALA A 108 -22.62 10.03 27.80
C ALA A 108 -23.42 8.92 27.11
N LEU A 109 -22.94 8.48 25.94
CA LEU A 109 -23.44 7.27 25.28
C LEU A 109 -22.51 6.12 25.67
N VAL A 110 -22.89 5.46 26.76
CA VAL A 110 -22.34 4.15 27.13
C VAL A 110 -22.85 3.16 26.10
N VAL A 111 -21.96 2.68 25.23
CA VAL A 111 -22.24 1.55 24.34
C VAL A 111 -21.52 0.34 24.91
N ILE A 112 -22.26 -0.47 25.67
CA ILE A 112 -21.83 -1.83 26.02
C ILE A 112 -22.06 -2.67 24.77
N ILE A 113 -21.01 -2.91 23.99
CA ILE A 113 -21.04 -3.98 23.00
C ILE A 113 -20.70 -5.26 23.74
N ALA A 114 -21.72 -5.99 24.16
CA ALA A 114 -21.58 -7.39 24.52
C ALA A 114 -21.31 -8.17 23.23
N VAL A 115 -20.05 -8.25 22.81
CA VAL A 115 -19.64 -9.28 21.84
C VAL A 115 -19.62 -10.59 22.61
N ALA A 116 -20.74 -11.31 22.54
CA ALA A 116 -20.74 -12.73 22.81
C ALA A 116 -19.93 -13.41 21.69
N VAL A 117 -18.62 -13.44 21.85
CA VAL A 117 -17.77 -14.40 21.12
C VAL A 117 -18.04 -15.77 21.71
N SER A 118 -19.05 -16.45 21.17
CA SER A 118 -19.17 -17.89 21.28
C SER A 118 -18.15 -18.55 20.37
N PHE A 119 -16.90 -18.64 20.81
CA PHE A 119 -15.92 -19.60 20.32
C PHE A 119 -14.96 -19.97 21.46
N GLY A 120 -15.49 -20.77 22.39
CA GLY A 120 -14.72 -21.60 23.30
C GLY A 120 -15.19 -23.03 23.10
N GLY A 121 -14.28 -23.94 22.78
CA GLY A 121 -14.59 -25.36 22.67
C GLY A 121 -15.33 -25.84 23.93
N ILE A 122 -16.39 -26.61 23.72
CA ILE A 122 -17.10 -27.29 24.79
C ILE A 122 -16.14 -28.31 25.41
N LEU A 123 -15.54 -27.96 26.54
CA LEU A 123 -15.05 -28.94 27.50
C LEU A 123 -16.23 -29.23 28.44
N ASP A 124 -16.85 -30.38 28.21
CA ASP A 124 -17.84 -30.98 29.10
C ASP A 124 -17.20 -31.18 30.48
N VAL A 125 -17.54 -30.31 31.43
CA VAL A 125 -17.23 -30.52 32.85
C VAL A 125 -18.42 -31.26 33.46
N THR A 126 -18.42 -32.58 33.25
CA THR A 126 -19.17 -33.48 34.12
C THR A 126 -18.42 -33.60 35.45
N ARG A 127 -19.05 -33.09 36.51
CA ARG A 127 -18.64 -33.31 37.90
C ARG A 127 -19.14 -34.68 38.33
N ASP A 128 -18.29 -35.70 38.31
CA ASP A 128 -18.28 -36.71 39.38
C ASP A 128 -16.92 -37.44 39.45
N GLY A 129 -16.47 -37.73 40.67
CA GLY A 129 -15.12 -38.20 40.93
C GLY A 129 -14.93 -39.70 40.68
N THR A 130 -13.92 -40.05 39.89
CA THR A 130 -13.11 -41.28 40.02
C THR A 130 -11.78 -41.09 39.28
N PRO A 131 -10.64 -41.65 39.76
CA PRO A 131 -9.35 -41.49 39.10
C PRO A 131 -9.17 -42.63 38.09
N ASP A 132 -9.38 -42.35 36.81
CA ASP A 132 -8.91 -43.24 35.75
C ASP A 132 -7.91 -42.53 34.84
N VAL A 133 -6.83 -43.25 34.58
CA VAL A 133 -5.62 -42.80 33.89
C VAL A 133 -5.93 -42.64 32.42
N VAL A 134 -6.19 -41.40 31.97
CA VAL A 134 -6.24 -41.07 30.55
C VAL A 134 -5.02 -40.23 30.21
N LYS A 135 -4.07 -40.86 29.49
CA LYS A 135 -3.02 -40.17 28.77
C LYS A 135 -3.65 -39.38 27.62
N THR A 136 -3.97 -38.11 27.87
CA THR A 136 -4.27 -37.18 26.78
C THR A 136 -2.95 -36.64 26.24
N PRO A 137 -2.62 -36.82 24.95
CA PRO A 137 -1.56 -36.04 24.35
C PRO A 137 -2.08 -34.61 24.26
N THR A 138 -1.60 -33.74 25.16
CA THR A 138 -1.74 -32.29 25.01
C THR A 138 -0.84 -31.86 23.86
N ASN A 139 -1.29 -32.10 22.63
CA ASN A 139 -0.77 -31.38 21.48
C ASN A 139 -1.37 -29.97 21.55
N THR A 140 -0.81 -29.13 22.42
CA THR A 140 -0.89 -27.68 22.26
C THR A 140 -0.14 -27.36 20.98
N VAL A 141 -0.84 -27.42 19.84
CA VAL A 141 -0.33 -26.84 18.59
C VAL A 141 -0.27 -25.34 18.87
N ALA A 142 0.93 -24.84 19.15
CA ALA A 142 1.19 -23.42 19.10
C ALA A 142 0.84 -22.97 17.68
N ASP A 143 -0.09 -22.02 17.53
CA ASP A 143 -0.52 -21.53 16.22
C ASP A 143 0.71 -20.99 15.46
N SER A 144 1.13 -21.76 14.46
CA SER A 144 2.32 -21.52 13.64
C SER A 144 2.10 -20.44 12.57
N LEU A 145 0.85 -20.29 12.13
CA LEU A 145 0.39 -19.28 11.19
C LEU A 145 -0.43 -18.20 11.90
N THR A 146 -0.07 -16.94 11.66
CA THR A 146 -0.78 -15.77 12.21
C THR A 146 -1.14 -14.80 11.09
N ILE A 147 -2.20 -14.04 11.28
CA ILE A 147 -2.65 -12.97 10.38
C ILE A 147 -3.15 -11.78 11.19
N GLN A 148 -2.73 -10.57 10.80
CA GLN A 148 -3.14 -9.31 11.41
C GLN A 148 -3.38 -8.25 10.35
N THR A 149 -4.28 -7.33 10.69
CA THR A 149 -4.53 -6.10 9.95
C THR A 149 -4.30 -4.88 10.84
N ASP A 150 -4.09 -3.71 10.26
CA ASP A 150 -3.90 -2.46 11.00
C ASP A 150 -5.19 -1.95 11.66
N PHE A 151 -6.35 -2.19 11.05
CA PHE A 151 -7.66 -1.87 11.61
C PHE A 151 -8.66 -3.04 11.51
N SER A 152 -9.72 -2.97 12.32
CA SER A 152 -10.88 -3.87 12.26
C SER A 152 -11.97 -3.39 11.31
N SER A 153 -11.84 -2.19 10.73
CA SER A 153 -12.80 -1.62 9.80
C SER A 153 -12.16 -0.69 8.79
N TYR A 154 -12.68 -0.69 7.56
CA TYR A 154 -12.19 0.13 6.44
C TYR A 154 -13.35 0.75 5.66
N SER A 155 -13.04 1.84 4.96
CA SER A 155 -13.93 2.55 4.03
C SER A 155 -13.44 2.41 2.59
N THR A 156 -14.29 2.78 1.63
CA THR A 156 -13.94 2.81 0.20
C THR A 156 -12.61 3.52 -0.05
N LYS A 157 -11.68 2.82 -0.71
CA LYS A 157 -10.30 3.25 -1.08
C LYS A 157 -9.29 3.32 0.07
N ASP A 158 -9.65 2.85 1.27
CA ASP A 158 -8.65 2.69 2.32
C ASP A 158 -7.58 1.66 1.90
N ILE A 159 -6.38 1.82 2.46
CA ILE A 159 -5.31 0.85 2.34
C ILE A 159 -5.37 -0.07 3.56
N ILE A 160 -5.44 -1.36 3.30
CA ILE A 160 -5.42 -2.42 4.32
C ILE A 160 -3.98 -2.92 4.42
N SER A 161 -3.36 -2.77 5.59
CA SER A 161 -2.05 -3.36 5.86
C SER A 161 -2.23 -4.75 6.44
N ILE A 162 -1.74 -5.77 5.73
CA ILE A 162 -1.88 -7.17 6.15
C ILE A 162 -0.49 -7.72 6.44
N ASN A 163 -0.30 -8.35 7.60
CA ASN A 163 0.95 -9.00 7.96
C ASN A 163 0.74 -10.24 8.84
N GLY A 164 1.78 -11.06 8.94
CA GLY A 164 1.77 -12.24 9.79
C GLY A 164 3.09 -12.99 9.79
N ILE A 165 3.08 -14.13 10.46
CA ILE A 165 4.20 -15.07 10.59
C ILE A 165 3.71 -16.46 10.20
N SER A 166 4.54 -17.22 9.50
CA SER A 166 4.42 -18.67 9.27
C SER A 166 5.72 -19.36 9.69
N ASP A 167 5.64 -20.55 10.27
CA ASP A 167 6.80 -21.39 10.59
C ASP A 167 7.28 -22.22 9.37
N THR A 168 6.50 -22.23 8.29
CA THR A 168 6.86 -22.87 7.02
C THR A 168 7.90 -22.06 6.25
N THR A 169 8.48 -22.68 5.23
CA THR A 169 9.38 -22.02 4.26
C THR A 169 8.67 -21.83 2.93
N GLY A 170 9.08 -20.83 2.14
CA GLY A 170 8.57 -20.62 0.79
C GLY A 170 7.59 -19.46 0.73
N SER A 171 6.31 -19.75 0.49
CA SER A 171 5.28 -18.73 0.27
C SER A 171 3.97 -19.09 0.97
N VAL A 172 3.13 -18.08 1.19
CA VAL A 172 1.74 -18.23 1.62
C VAL A 172 0.79 -17.71 0.55
N ASN A 173 -0.42 -18.26 0.48
CA ASN A 173 -1.50 -17.74 -0.37
C ASN A 173 -2.45 -16.93 0.51
N LEU A 174 -2.56 -15.64 0.22
CA LEU A 174 -3.46 -14.70 0.90
C LEU A 174 -4.66 -14.43 0.00
N SER A 175 -5.86 -14.38 0.57
CA SER A 175 -7.07 -13.99 -0.15
C SER A 175 -8.01 -13.14 0.69
N ILE A 176 -8.85 -12.36 0.01
CA ILE A 176 -9.97 -11.62 0.61
C ILE A 176 -11.25 -12.09 -0.06
N GLU A 177 -12.23 -12.44 0.75
CA GLU A 177 -13.61 -12.74 0.36
C GLU A 177 -14.55 -11.64 0.86
N ASN A 178 -15.52 -11.27 0.02
CA ASN A 178 -16.58 -10.35 0.44
C ASN A 178 -17.62 -11.05 1.35
N GLN A 179 -18.61 -10.29 1.81
CA GLN A 179 -19.67 -10.82 2.69
C GLN A 179 -20.52 -11.94 2.08
N ASN A 180 -20.50 -12.11 0.76
CA ASN A 180 -21.19 -13.19 0.06
C ASN A 180 -20.31 -14.45 -0.06
N GLY A 181 -19.07 -14.41 0.45
CA GLY A 181 -18.08 -15.48 0.30
C GLY A 181 -17.43 -15.51 -1.09
N GLU A 182 -17.60 -14.46 -1.91
CA GLU A 182 -16.96 -14.38 -3.22
C GLU A 182 -15.51 -13.92 -3.06
N LEU A 183 -14.58 -14.60 -3.75
CA LEU A 183 -13.18 -14.21 -3.81
C LEU A 183 -13.02 -12.92 -4.63
N ILE A 184 -12.53 -11.85 -4.00
CA ILE A 184 -12.40 -10.53 -4.65
C ILE A 184 -10.93 -10.11 -4.84
N TRP A 185 -10.02 -10.74 -4.11
CA TRP A 185 -8.60 -10.45 -4.18
C TRP A 185 -7.80 -11.65 -3.70
N SER A 186 -6.66 -11.92 -4.34
CA SER A 186 -5.68 -12.91 -3.88
C SER A 186 -4.27 -12.55 -4.30
N GLU A 187 -3.30 -12.99 -3.50
CA GLU A 187 -1.87 -12.80 -3.77
C GLU A 187 -1.07 -13.94 -3.14
N GLN A 188 -0.04 -14.41 -3.83
CA GLN A 188 0.95 -15.31 -3.25
C GLN A 188 2.14 -14.49 -2.74
N LEU A 189 2.45 -14.63 -1.45
CA LEU A 189 3.49 -13.85 -0.77
C LEU A 189 4.66 -14.74 -0.38
N SER A 190 5.86 -14.37 -0.78
CA SER A 190 7.08 -15.03 -0.30
C SER A 190 7.33 -14.70 1.17
N LEU A 191 7.68 -15.74 1.93
CA LEU A 191 8.11 -15.62 3.31
C LEU A 191 9.55 -15.08 3.37
N LYS A 192 9.79 -14.20 4.33
CA LYS A 192 11.16 -13.81 4.72
C LYS A 192 11.84 -14.96 5.45
N SER A 193 13.15 -14.86 5.64
CA SER A 193 13.94 -15.87 6.37
C SER A 193 13.51 -16.07 7.82
N ASP A 194 12.81 -15.09 8.41
CA ASP A 194 12.22 -15.16 9.75
C ASP A 194 10.73 -15.55 9.75
N GLY A 195 10.21 -16.05 8.62
CA GLY A 195 8.82 -16.50 8.48
C GLY A 195 7.80 -15.38 8.32
N ARG A 196 8.22 -14.10 8.30
CA ARG A 196 7.29 -12.98 8.14
C ARG A 196 6.81 -12.79 6.71
N TYR A 197 5.57 -12.38 6.56
CA TYR A 197 5.01 -11.86 5.32
C TYR A 197 4.21 -10.57 5.58
N SER A 198 4.06 -9.76 4.53
CA SER A 198 3.28 -8.53 4.59
C SER A 198 2.89 -8.07 3.19
N THR A 199 1.71 -7.49 3.05
CA THR A 199 1.26 -6.85 1.81
C THR A 199 0.29 -5.70 2.11
N LEU A 200 -0.07 -4.95 1.06
CA LEU A 200 -1.07 -3.90 1.10
C LEU A 200 -2.19 -4.23 0.10
N ALA A 201 -3.43 -4.15 0.54
CA ALA A 201 -4.60 -4.23 -0.33
C ALA A 201 -5.36 -2.90 -0.33
N ILE A 202 -6.04 -2.58 -1.44
CA ILE A 202 -6.92 -1.42 -1.51
C ILE A 202 -8.36 -1.90 -1.35
N ALA A 203 -9.11 -1.28 -0.44
CA ALA A 203 -10.53 -1.55 -0.20
C ALA A 203 -11.40 -0.95 -1.32
N GLY A 204 -11.23 -1.46 -2.54
CA GLY A 204 -11.94 -0.98 -3.71
C GLY A 204 -11.70 -1.81 -4.96
N GLY A 205 -12.59 -1.63 -5.94
CA GLY A 205 -12.63 -2.44 -7.17
C GLY A 205 -13.86 -3.33 -7.21
N SER A 206 -13.84 -4.31 -8.12
CA SER A 206 -14.89 -5.32 -8.21
C SER A 206 -14.94 -6.15 -6.92
N GLY A 207 -16.14 -6.41 -6.41
CA GLY A 207 -16.35 -7.18 -5.18
C GLY A 207 -16.44 -6.34 -3.90
N TRP A 208 -16.23 -5.01 -3.98
CA TRP A 208 -16.35 -4.05 -2.86
C TRP A 208 -17.64 -3.21 -2.93
N GLU A 209 -18.67 -3.69 -3.63
CA GLU A 209 -19.86 -2.89 -3.95
C GLU A 209 -20.77 -2.66 -2.76
N ASN A 210 -20.63 -3.46 -1.70
CA ASN A 210 -21.54 -3.49 -0.57
C ASN A 210 -20.77 -3.45 0.75
N SER A 211 -21.23 -2.63 1.69
CA SER A 211 -20.79 -2.68 3.09
C SER A 211 -21.08 -4.05 3.69
N GLY A 212 -20.24 -4.51 4.62
CA GLY A 212 -20.38 -5.85 5.20
C GLY A 212 -19.16 -6.33 5.96
N THR A 213 -19.19 -7.60 6.36
CA THR A 213 -18.03 -8.29 6.92
C THR A 213 -17.27 -8.98 5.80
N TYR A 214 -15.99 -8.68 5.69
CA TYR A 214 -15.08 -9.28 4.72
C TYR A 214 -14.12 -10.20 5.47
N THR A 215 -13.70 -11.27 4.81
CA THR A 215 -12.84 -12.30 5.41
C THR A 215 -11.51 -12.35 4.68
N ILE A 216 -10.42 -12.28 5.43
CA ILE A 216 -9.07 -12.53 4.93
C ILE A 216 -8.70 -13.97 5.30
N LYS A 217 -8.13 -14.72 4.37
CA LYS A 217 -7.62 -16.07 4.59
C LYS A 217 -6.14 -16.15 4.20
N VAL A 218 -5.36 -16.86 4.99
CA VAL A 218 -3.95 -17.19 4.68
C VAL A 218 -3.82 -18.70 4.73
N ASP A 219 -3.22 -19.26 3.69
CA ASP A 219 -2.88 -20.67 3.58
C ASP A 219 -1.36 -20.82 3.38
N ASN A 220 -0.70 -21.63 4.19
CA ASN A 220 0.74 -21.88 4.08
C ASN A 220 1.07 -23.28 3.54
N GLY A 221 0.08 -23.98 2.98
CA GLY A 221 0.18 -25.37 2.50
C GLY A 221 0.06 -26.45 3.58
N VAL A 222 0.09 -26.07 4.86
CA VAL A 222 -0.06 -26.98 6.01
C VAL A 222 -1.34 -26.68 6.77
N GLU A 223 -1.61 -25.40 7.02
CA GLU A 223 -2.81 -24.91 7.67
C GLU A 223 -3.35 -23.65 7.00
N THR A 224 -4.63 -23.38 7.27
CA THR A 224 -5.31 -22.16 6.83
C THR A 224 -5.82 -21.40 8.06
N LYS A 225 -5.57 -20.09 8.12
CA LYS A 225 -6.11 -19.18 9.13
C LYS A 225 -6.95 -18.10 8.49
N SER A 226 -7.89 -17.56 9.24
CA SER A 226 -8.76 -16.48 8.78
C SER A 226 -8.91 -15.38 9.82
N SER A 227 -9.19 -14.17 9.33
CA SER A 227 -9.57 -13.01 10.13
C SER A 227 -10.66 -12.23 9.40
N ALA A 228 -11.46 -11.46 10.13
CA ALA A 228 -12.56 -10.69 9.56
C ALA A 228 -12.44 -9.21 9.91
N PHE A 229 -12.88 -8.36 8.99
CA PHE A 229 -12.97 -6.92 9.19
C PHE A 229 -14.27 -6.38 8.59
N SER A 230 -14.73 -5.23 9.09
CA SER A 230 -15.90 -4.54 8.54
C SER A 230 -15.51 -3.59 7.41
N PHE A 231 -16.31 -3.53 6.35
CA PHE A 231 -16.16 -2.58 5.27
C PHE A 231 -17.39 -1.69 5.15
N THR A 232 -17.18 -0.39 4.96
CA THR A 232 -18.24 0.60 4.73
C THR A 232 -18.01 1.31 3.40
N LYS A 233 -19.00 1.28 2.52
CA LYS A 233 -18.93 1.96 1.22
C LYS A 233 -19.02 3.48 1.32
#